data_AF-A0A1H5K4M0-F1
#
_entry.id   AF-A0A1H5K4M0-F1
#
_cell.length_a   1.000
_cell.length_b   1.000
_cell.length_c   1.000
_cell.angle_alpha   90.00
_cell.angle_beta   90.00
_cell.angle_gamma   90.00
#
_symmetry.space_group_name_H-M   'P 1'
#
loop_
_entity.id
_entity.type
_entity.pdbx_description
1 polymer ?
#
loop_
_entity_poly.entity_id
_entity_poly.type
_entity_poly.pdbx_seq_one_letter_code
_entity_poly.pdbx_strand_id
1 'polypeptide(L)'
;MPKPRFAVSCVESGTPPQRRLGGAEAVVIIVVITMAAALVTFAGMALPVVLQLLLGAGLIAVLLVALVTGTTTRGLRAALRALLAPAA
;
A
#
# COMPACT_ATOMS: atom_id res chain seq x y z
N MET A 1 48.33 0.37 -26.75
CA MET A 1 47.69 0.38 -25.42
C MET A 1 46.50 1.34 -25.42
N PRO A 2 45.25 0.89 -25.26
CA PRO A 2 44.14 1.80 -24.97
C PRO A 2 43.86 1.86 -23.46
N LYS A 3 43.86 3.08 -22.93
CA LYS A 3 43.52 3.48 -21.55
C LYS A 3 41.98 3.38 -21.37
N PRO A 4 41.46 3.03 -20.17
CA PRO A 4 40.07 2.64 -19.98
C PRO A 4 39.12 3.85 -20.02
N ARG A 5 38.05 3.76 -20.80
CA ARG A 5 36.91 4.69 -20.68
C ARG A 5 36.05 4.19 -19.54
N PHE A 6 36.11 4.88 -18.41
CA PHE A 6 35.21 4.66 -17.29
C PHE A 6 33.76 4.70 -17.78
N ALA A 7 33.06 3.59 -17.61
CA ALA A 7 31.61 3.55 -17.71
C ALA A 7 31.08 4.43 -16.58
N VAL A 8 30.71 5.65 -16.91
CA VAL A 8 29.95 6.51 -16.00
C VAL A 8 28.63 5.79 -15.78
N SER A 9 28.50 5.19 -14.60
CA SER A 9 27.26 4.67 -14.08
C SER A 9 26.33 5.87 -13.87
N CYS A 10 25.56 6.22 -14.89
CA CYS A 10 24.38 7.07 -14.78
C CYS A 10 23.28 6.31 -14.02
N VAL A 11 23.56 5.91 -12.79
CA VAL A 11 22.53 5.56 -11.83
C VAL A 11 22.01 6.91 -11.34
N GLU A 12 20.97 7.38 -12.02
CA GLU A 12 20.02 8.32 -11.44
C GLU A 12 19.41 7.58 -10.25
N SER A 13 19.94 7.82 -9.05
CA SER A 13 19.29 7.49 -7.78
C SER A 13 18.12 8.45 -7.57
N GLY A 14 17.23 8.53 -8.56
CA GLY A 14 15.99 9.26 -8.48
C GLY A 14 15.17 8.56 -7.42
N THR A 15 14.95 9.25 -6.30
CA THR A 15 13.86 8.92 -5.38
C THR A 15 12.64 8.54 -6.23
N PRO A 16 11.96 7.40 -5.95
CA PRO A 16 10.86 6.97 -6.79
C PRO A 16 9.88 8.14 -6.89
N PRO A 17 9.48 8.55 -8.12
CA PRO A 17 8.67 9.73 -8.31
C PRO A 17 7.44 9.58 -7.41
N GLN A 18 7.20 10.56 -6.53
CA GLN A 18 6.04 10.55 -5.64
C GLN A 18 4.82 10.31 -6.51
N ARG A 19 4.24 9.11 -6.41
CA ARG A 19 3.12 8.67 -7.23
C ARG A 19 1.98 9.61 -6.90
N ARG A 20 1.73 10.58 -7.78
CA ARG A 20 0.64 11.53 -7.62
C ARG A 20 -0.65 10.73 -7.52
N LEU A 21 -1.44 11.07 -6.51
CA LEU A 21 -2.69 10.38 -6.25
C LEU A 21 -3.59 10.48 -7.49
N GLY A 22 -4.01 9.33 -8.02
CA GLY A 22 -4.92 9.29 -9.16
C GLY A 22 -6.31 9.80 -8.75
N GLY A 23 -7.10 10.30 -9.70
CA GLY A 23 -8.47 10.78 -9.40
C GLY A 23 -9.33 9.70 -8.72
N ALA A 24 -9.24 8.45 -9.18
CA ALA A 24 -9.96 7.32 -8.57
C ALA A 24 -9.47 7.04 -7.13
N GLU A 25 -8.16 7.07 -6.89
CA GLU A 25 -7.59 6.87 -5.56
C GLU A 25 -8.04 7.98 -4.60
N ALA A 26 -8.09 9.22 -5.08
CA ALA A 26 -8.54 10.37 -4.29
C ALA A 26 -9.99 10.23 -3.86
N VAL A 27 -10.86 9.83 -4.78
CA VAL A 27 -12.30 9.61 -4.50
C VAL A 27 -12.49 8.55 -3.41
N VAL A 28 -11.78 7.42 -3.50
CA VAL A 28 -11.87 6.36 -2.49
C VAL A 28 -11.45 6.88 -1.11
N ILE A 29 -10.33 7.61 -1.02
CA ILE A 29 -9.87 8.19 0.25
C ILE A 29 -10.90 9.17 0.82
N ILE A 30 -11.46 10.06 -0.01
CA ILE A 30 -12.48 11.02 0.41
C ILE A 30 -13.72 10.29 0.95
N VAL A 31 -14.22 9.27 0.25
CA VAL A 31 -15.39 8.50 0.68
C VAL A 31 -15.14 7.79 2.01
N VAL A 32 -13.97 7.18 2.19
CA VAL A 32 -13.60 6.50 3.44
C VAL A 32 -13.54 7.48 4.61
N ILE A 33 -12.88 8.63 4.43
CA ILE A 33 -12.76 9.66 5.47
C ILE A 33 -14.11 10.27 5.81
N THR A 34 -14.93 10.60 4.81
CA THR A 34 -16.25 11.20 5.02
C THR A 34 -17.21 10.23 5.72
N MET A 35 -17.18 8.94 5.37
CA MET A 35 -17.94 7.92 6.09
C MET A 35 -17.45 7.76 7.53
N ALA A 36 -16.15 7.68 7.76
CA ALA A 36 -15.60 7.57 9.11
C ALA A 36 -16.02 8.78 9.98
N ALA A 37 -15.90 9.99 9.43
CA ALA A 37 -16.33 11.21 10.08
C ALA A 37 -17.84 11.19 10.38
N ALA A 38 -18.66 10.75 9.43
CA ALA A 38 -20.11 10.65 9.61
C ALA A 38 -20.49 9.66 10.73
N LEU A 39 -19.81 8.51 10.79
CA LEU A 39 -20.03 7.49 11.82
C LEU A 39 -19.66 7.99 13.23
N VAL A 40 -18.58 8.76 13.36
CA VAL A 40 -18.21 9.36 14.66
C VAL A 40 -19.16 10.49 15.04
N THR A 41 -19.50 11.37 14.11
CA THR A 41 -20.24 12.61 14.39
C THR A 41 -21.74 12.41 14.53
N PHE A 42 -22.36 11.60 13.66
CA PHE A 42 -23.82 11.41 13.64
C PHE A 42 -24.27 10.16 14.38
N ALA A 43 -23.49 9.08 14.32
CA ALA A 43 -23.84 7.84 15.03
C ALA A 43 -23.24 7.76 16.45
N GLY A 44 -22.47 8.77 16.86
CA GLY A 44 -21.85 8.84 18.19
C GLY A 44 -20.90 7.68 18.48
N MET A 45 -20.42 6.99 17.44
CA MET A 45 -19.56 5.82 17.61
C MET A 45 -18.18 6.25 18.09
N ALA A 46 -17.67 5.51 19.06
CA ALA A 46 -16.32 5.72 19.57
C ALA A 46 -15.29 5.50 18.44
N LEU A 47 -14.34 6.43 18.30
CA LEU A 47 -13.25 6.37 17.33
C LEU A 47 -12.56 4.99 17.23
N PRO A 48 -12.21 4.29 18.33
CA PRO A 48 -11.59 2.95 18.22
C PRO A 48 -12.49 1.93 17.52
N VAL A 49 -13.82 2.01 17.72
CA VAL A 49 -14.78 1.12 17.06
C VAL A 49 -14.79 1.39 15.56
N VAL A 50 -14.83 2.66 15.16
CA VAL A 50 -14.79 3.05 13.74
C VAL A 50 -13.47 2.61 13.10
N LEU A 51 -12.35 2.79 13.79
CA LEU A 51 -11.05 2.35 13.32
C LEU A 51 -10.99 0.82 13.15
N GLN A 52 -11.54 0.07 14.10
CA GLN A 52 -11.58 -1.38 14.03
C GLN A 52 -12.46 -1.89 12.89
N LEU A 53 -13.58 -1.22 12.62
CA LEU A 53 -14.43 -1.50 11.46
C LEU A 53 -13.71 -1.21 10.15
N LEU A 54 -13.01 -0.08 10.04
CA LEU A 54 -12.22 0.29 8.86
C LEU A 54 -11.10 -0.72 8.59
N LEU A 55 -10.39 -1.14 9.65
CA LEU A 55 -9.34 -2.15 9.56
C LEU A 55 -9.92 -3.50 9.12
N GLY A 56 -11.03 -3.94 9.73
CA GLY A 56 -11.70 -5.20 9.37
C GLY A 56 -12.20 -5.19 7.93
N ALA A 57 -12.91 -4.14 7.53
CA ALA A 57 -13.42 -3.98 6.17
C ALA A 57 -12.28 -3.92 5.15
N GLY A 58 -11.21 -3.18 5.44
CA GLY A 58 -10.02 -3.09 4.59
C GLY A 58 -9.32 -4.44 4.41
N LEU A 59 -9.13 -5.19 5.50
CA LEU A 59 -8.53 -6.52 5.45
C LEU A 59 -9.37 -7.51 4.64
N ILE A 60 -10.69 -7.52 4.84
CA ILE A 60 -11.61 -8.37 4.08
C ILE A 60 -11.58 -8.00 2.60
N ALA A 61 -11.63 -6.70 2.28
CA ALA A 61 -11.57 -6.23 0.90
C ALA A 61 -10.27 -6.67 0.21
N VAL A 62 -9.12 -6.50 0.88
CA VAL A 62 -7.82 -6.95 0.35
C VAL A 62 -7.80 -8.47 0.17
N LEU A 63 -8.31 -9.22 1.14
CA LEU A 63 -8.36 -10.69 1.07
C LEU A 63 -9.21 -11.15 -0.11
N LEU A 64 -10.40 -10.57 -0.29
CA LEU A 64 -11.30 -10.87 -1.40
C LEU A 64 -10.67 -10.51 -2.74
N VAL A 65 -10.11 -9.31 -2.88
CA VAL A 65 -9.43 -8.89 -4.11
C VAL A 65 -8.28 -9.83 -4.41
N ALA A 66 -7.48 -10.21 -3.42
CA ALA A 66 -6.37 -11.12 -3.63
C ALA A 66 -6.85 -12.53 -4.05
N LEU A 67 -7.91 -13.04 -3.43
CA LEU A 67 -8.51 -14.33 -3.76
C LEU A 67 -9.09 -14.32 -5.18
N VAL A 68 -9.82 -13.26 -5.56
CA VAL A 68 -10.44 -13.09 -6.88
C VAL A 68 -9.37 -12.91 -7.97
N THR A 69 -8.32 -12.14 -7.69
CA THR A 69 -7.25 -11.87 -8.67
C THR A 69 -6.17 -12.95 -8.70
N GLY A 70 -6.19 -13.92 -7.77
CA GLY A 70 -5.16 -14.96 -7.64
C GLY A 70 -3.77 -14.45 -7.28
N THR A 71 -3.64 -13.17 -6.93
CA THR A 71 -2.35 -12.48 -6.69
C THR A 71 -1.75 -12.79 -5.32
N THR A 72 -2.55 -13.32 -4.39
CA THR A 72 -2.18 -13.58 -2.99
C THR A 72 -0.92 -14.44 -2.87
N THR A 73 -0.72 -15.42 -3.76
CA THR A 73 0.40 -16.36 -3.64
C THR A 73 1.76 -15.71 -3.90
N ARG A 74 1.85 -14.70 -4.77
CA ARG A 74 3.12 -14.04 -5.10
C ARG A 74 3.51 -12.98 -4.07
N GLY A 75 2.55 -12.15 -3.65
CA GLY A 75 2.78 -11.12 -2.64
C GLY A 75 3.08 -11.71 -1.26
N LEU A 76 2.33 -12.73 -0.85
CA LEU A 76 2.56 -13.43 0.42
C LEU A 76 3.91 -14.17 0.41
N ARG A 77 4.29 -14.80 -0.71
CA ARG A 77 5.64 -15.40 -0.86
C ARG A 77 6.75 -14.36 -0.81
N ALA A 78 6.56 -13.18 -1.39
CA ALA A 78 7.55 -12.11 -1.33
C ALA A 78 7.72 -11.57 0.10
N ALA A 79 6.60 -11.34 0.82
CA ALA A 79 6.63 -10.92 2.21
C ALA A 79 7.23 -12.00 3.14
N LEU A 80 6.85 -13.26 2.95
CA LEU A 80 7.44 -14.40 3.67
C LEU A 80 8.93 -14.54 3.36
N ARG A 81 9.36 -14.36 2.11
CA ARG A 81 10.79 -14.35 1.76
C ARG A 81 11.55 -13.16 2.35
N ALA A 82 10.92 -12.02 2.52
CA ALA A 82 11.54 -10.86 3.17
C ALA A 82 11.64 -11.04 4.69
N LEU A 83 10.64 -11.67 5.32
CA LEU A 83 10.65 -12.01 6.76
C LEU A 83 11.61 -13.16 7.09
N LEU A 84 11.74 -14.13 6.17
CA LEU A 84 12.66 -15.26 6.26
C LEU A 84 14.02 -14.97 5.62
N ALA A 85 14.21 -13.78 5.04
CA ALA A 85 15.52 -13.35 4.58
C ALA A 85 16.41 -13.24 5.83
N PRO A 86 17.61 -13.84 5.83
CA PRO A 86 18.55 -13.68 6.93
C PRO A 86 18.81 -12.18 7.10
N ALA A 87 18.62 -11.66 8.31
CA ALA A 87 19.20 -10.38 8.68
C ALA A 87 20.73 -10.59 8.66
N ALA A 88 21.35 -10.19 7.56
CA ALA A 88 22.80 -10.12 7.42
C ALA A 88 23.34 -8.92 8.20
#